data_AF-A0A2E4Y2X7-F1
#
_entry.id   AF-A0A2E4Y2X7-F1
#
_cell.length_a   1.000
_cell.length_b   1.000
_cell.length_c   1.000
_cell.angle_alpha   90.00
_cell.angle_beta   90.00
_cell.angle_gamma   90.00
#
_symmetry.space_group_name_H-M   'P 1'
#
loop_
_entity.id
_entity.type
_entity.pdbx_description
1 polymer ?
#
loop_
_entity_poly.entity_id
_entity_poly.type
_entity_poly.pdbx_seq_one_letter_code
_entity_poly.pdbx_strand_id
1 'polypeptide(L)'
;MVTAAFLLGYFFYIDWRIDILNDKKIKLESEVRSLYIHFPFCKHICNYCDFFKKVPSDSYSLSSFHNLFKKQDVAHEKILSKRGLRLGSLETLYVGGGTPSLWGKEGSQFLKKFLSGKALELSKNGEYTLEVNPGTWTDEVISHWLKSGINRFSVGIQSLDKRFLPILDRVHTLEDSFELLNYFRLKNLNYSVDFMLGLPYSESLGRDVIKELNQILLYKPSHISLYILTTKESYVHQKELPRDDWVADEYLKVSNFLTENGFNHYEVSNFSLPGRESRHNLKYWNLDSVAALGPSGTGFLKGAVGGFRYKWNVHDSNMKEEPLSERELELEKVYLNLRTFKGLGLSDVVSRGNDKALFSLIKEWRSKGYLRSAEGERLRLSSKGFLLLDSIMDDLFREKII
;
A
#
# COMPACT_ATOMS: atom_id res chain seq x y z
N MET A 1 -33.95 76.29 29.00
CA MET A 1 -34.01 75.19 30.00
C MET A 1 -32.94 74.18 29.60
N VAL A 2 -31.68 74.36 30.00
CA VAL A 2 -31.07 74.01 31.31
C VAL A 2 -30.92 72.48 31.47
N THR A 3 -29.68 72.00 31.22
CA THR A 3 -28.87 70.91 31.87
C THR A 3 -29.47 69.51 32.05
N ALA A 4 -28.79 68.36 31.92
CA ALA A 4 -27.39 67.95 32.21
C ALA A 4 -27.05 66.63 31.44
N ALA A 5 -25.89 66.51 30.78
CA ALA A 5 -24.66 65.75 31.19
C ALA A 5 -24.82 64.20 31.14
N PHE A 6 -23.98 63.36 30.51
CA PHE A 6 -22.51 63.33 30.33
C PHE A 6 -22.07 62.51 29.09
N LEU A 7 -20.78 62.68 28.77
CA LEU A 7 -19.95 62.22 27.65
C LEU A 7 -19.66 60.70 27.51
N LEU A 8 -19.35 60.32 26.26
CA LEU A 8 -18.38 59.31 25.78
C LEU A 8 -18.57 57.80 26.10
N GLY A 9 -18.73 57.01 25.03
CA GLY A 9 -18.50 55.55 24.95
C GLY A 9 -18.88 55.11 23.53
N TYR A 10 -17.98 54.64 22.68
CA TYR A 10 -17.49 53.27 22.66
C TYR A 10 -16.07 53.23 22.06
N PHE A 11 -15.09 52.79 22.87
CA PHE A 11 -13.78 52.32 22.41
C PHE A 11 -13.86 50.81 22.13
N PHE A 12 -13.13 50.37 21.12
CA PHE A 12 -12.85 48.95 20.85
C PHE A 12 -12.28 48.26 22.10
N TYR A 13 -12.94 47.19 22.56
CA TYR A 13 -12.37 46.26 23.53
C TYR A 13 -12.07 44.95 22.82
N ILE A 14 -10.80 44.76 22.47
CA ILE A 14 -10.21 43.44 22.25
C ILE A 14 -9.84 42.93 23.64
N ASP A 15 -10.61 41.99 24.17
CA ASP A 15 -10.33 41.37 25.47
C ASP A 15 -9.27 40.27 25.27
N TRP A 16 -7.99 40.64 25.38
CA TRP A 16 -6.88 39.70 25.58
C TRP A 16 -6.89 39.24 27.03
N ARG A 17 -7.66 38.20 27.35
CA ARG A 17 -7.40 37.42 28.57
C ARG A 17 -6.24 36.47 28.31
N ILE A 18 -5.07 36.94 28.72
CA ILE A 18 -3.87 36.15 28.96
C ILE A 18 -4.18 35.24 30.15
N ASP A 19 -4.49 33.96 29.88
CA ASP A 19 -4.43 32.93 30.89
C ASP A 19 -2.97 32.55 31.13
N ILE A 20 -2.58 32.73 32.39
CA ILE A 20 -1.24 32.51 32.93
C ILE A 20 -0.91 31.03 32.90
N LEU A 21 0.09 30.70 32.07
CA LEU A 21 1.17 29.73 32.30
C LEU A 21 0.91 28.65 33.36
N ASN A 22 0.44 27.50 32.88
CA ASN A 22 0.97 26.22 33.34
C ASN A 22 1.65 25.55 32.16
N ASP A 23 2.92 25.19 32.37
CA ASP A 23 3.94 24.80 31.41
C ASP A 23 3.63 23.44 30.74
N LYS A 24 2.61 23.41 29.88
CA LYS A 24 2.47 22.41 28.83
C LYS A 24 2.67 23.14 27.51
N LYS A 25 3.90 23.12 27.00
CA LYS A 25 4.15 23.30 25.56
C LYS A 25 3.06 22.52 24.83
N ILE A 26 2.12 23.22 24.17
CA ILE A 26 1.22 22.60 23.20
C ILE A 26 2.15 22.08 22.11
N LYS A 27 2.56 20.81 22.24
CA LYS A 27 3.27 20.10 21.18
C LYS A 27 2.31 20.13 20.01
N LEU A 28 2.63 20.89 18.97
CA LEU A 28 1.92 20.80 17.69
C LEU A 28 1.99 19.33 17.28
N GLU A 29 0.86 18.63 17.40
CA GLU A 29 0.82 17.21 17.07
C GLU A 29 1.04 17.06 15.56
N SER A 30 2.01 16.23 15.17
CA SER A 30 2.24 15.95 13.76
C SER A 30 1.12 15.06 13.23
N GLU A 31 0.64 15.36 12.04
CA GLU A 31 -0.47 14.63 11.43
C GLU A 31 0.02 13.40 10.65
N VAL A 32 -0.63 12.26 10.89
CA VAL A 32 -0.56 11.09 10.03
C VAL A 32 -1.72 11.15 9.05
N ARG A 33 -1.41 11.19 7.75
CA ARG A 33 -2.38 11.42 6.67
C ARG A 33 -2.63 10.21 5.77
N SER A 34 -2.13 9.05 6.17
CA SER A 34 -2.25 7.81 5.42
C SER A 34 -2.79 6.74 6.35
N LEU A 35 -3.90 6.09 5.98
CA LEU A 35 -4.55 5.08 6.80
C LEU A 35 -4.78 3.79 6.02
N TYR A 36 -4.36 2.67 6.59
CA TYR A 36 -4.71 1.33 6.14
C TYR A 36 -5.76 0.72 7.07
N ILE A 37 -6.80 0.13 6.50
CA ILE A 37 -7.81 -0.64 7.23
C ILE A 37 -7.73 -2.09 6.76
N HIS A 38 -7.41 -2.98 7.70
CA HIS A 38 -7.38 -4.41 7.45
C HIS A 38 -8.75 -5.03 7.73
N PHE A 39 -9.43 -5.47 6.68
CA PHE A 39 -10.67 -6.25 6.74
C PHE A 39 -10.33 -7.73 6.52
N PRO A 40 -10.57 -8.63 7.49
CA PRO A 40 -9.97 -9.97 7.46
C PRO A 40 -10.79 -11.04 6.70
N PHE A 41 -11.99 -10.73 6.21
CA PHE A 41 -12.89 -11.78 5.75
C PHE A 41 -12.73 -12.09 4.26
N CYS A 42 -12.65 -13.39 3.94
CA CYS A 42 -12.64 -13.92 2.58
C CYS A 42 -13.79 -14.91 2.39
N LYS A 43 -14.26 -15.08 1.15
CA LYS A 43 -15.16 -16.18 0.78
C LYS A 43 -14.45 -17.54 0.84
N HIS A 44 -13.16 -17.53 0.50
CA HIS A 44 -12.28 -18.70 0.46
C HIS A 44 -10.84 -18.27 0.73
N ILE A 45 -10.02 -19.16 1.30
CA ILE A 45 -8.61 -18.89 1.58
C ILE A 45 -7.75 -19.55 0.51
N CYS A 46 -7.17 -18.74 -0.39
CA CYS A 46 -6.28 -19.24 -1.42
C CYS A 46 -5.00 -19.85 -0.82
N ASN A 47 -4.51 -20.93 -1.44
CA ASN A 47 -3.40 -21.76 -0.94
C ASN A 47 -2.03 -21.06 -0.88
N TYR A 48 -1.87 -19.92 -1.57
CA TYR A 48 -0.64 -19.13 -1.60
C TYR A 48 -0.70 -17.88 -0.71
N CYS A 49 -1.90 -17.48 -0.26
CA CYS A 49 -2.07 -16.20 0.39
C CYS A 49 -1.42 -16.24 1.78
N ASP A 50 -0.69 -15.19 2.16
CA ASP A 50 0.01 -15.09 3.45
C ASP A 50 -0.53 -14.02 4.40
N PHE A 51 -1.48 -13.21 3.95
CA PHE A 51 -2.16 -12.24 4.82
C PHE A 51 -2.92 -12.91 5.98
N PHE A 52 -3.29 -12.15 6.99
CA PHE A 52 -4.26 -12.64 7.95
C PHE A 52 -5.65 -12.61 7.31
N LYS A 53 -6.32 -13.76 7.21
CA LYS A 53 -7.70 -13.84 6.73
C LYS A 53 -8.46 -14.95 7.41
N LYS A 54 -9.78 -14.83 7.37
CA LYS A 54 -10.73 -15.81 7.91
C LYS A 54 -11.91 -15.95 6.97
N VAL A 55 -12.43 -17.17 6.86
CA VAL A 55 -13.80 -17.36 6.35
C VAL A 55 -14.75 -17.04 7.51
N PRO A 56 -15.75 -16.15 7.33
CA PRO A 56 -16.75 -15.90 8.37
C PRO A 56 -17.41 -17.21 8.82
N SER A 57 -17.49 -17.45 10.13
CA SER A 57 -18.14 -18.65 10.68
C SER A 57 -19.66 -18.50 10.75
N ASP A 58 -20.14 -17.25 10.82
CA ASP A 58 -21.55 -16.89 11.03
C ASP A 58 -21.79 -15.39 10.75
N SER A 59 -23.04 -14.94 10.90
CA SER A 59 -23.42 -13.53 10.81
C SER A 59 -22.86 -12.66 11.95
N TYR A 60 -22.48 -13.23 13.10
CA TYR A 60 -21.89 -12.51 14.23
C TYR A 60 -20.41 -12.13 14.00
N SER A 61 -19.79 -12.70 12.97
CA SER A 61 -18.40 -12.43 12.61
C SER A 61 -18.16 -10.94 12.27
N LEU A 62 -19.09 -10.30 11.55
CA LEU A 62 -18.98 -8.87 11.19
C LEU A 62 -19.13 -7.94 12.40
N SER A 63 -20.11 -8.19 13.27
CA SER A 63 -20.34 -7.38 14.47
C SER A 63 -19.18 -7.51 15.47
N SER A 64 -18.62 -8.72 15.61
CA SER A 64 -17.41 -8.98 16.39
C SER A 64 -16.21 -8.21 15.85
N PHE A 65 -16.03 -8.20 14.52
CA PHE A 65 -14.99 -7.40 13.86
C PHE A 65 -15.18 -5.89 14.12
N HIS A 66 -16.39 -5.35 13.99
CA HIS A 66 -16.65 -3.93 14.28
C HIS A 66 -16.36 -3.55 15.73
N ASN A 67 -16.72 -4.41 16.68
CA ASN A 67 -16.43 -4.19 18.09
C ASN A 67 -14.91 -4.18 18.34
N LEU A 68 -14.20 -5.17 17.78
CA LEU A 68 -12.74 -5.23 17.87
C LEU A 68 -12.08 -4.00 17.25
N PHE A 69 -12.52 -3.61 16.05
CA PHE A 69 -12.01 -2.43 15.35
C PHE A 69 -12.18 -1.16 16.19
N LYS A 70 -13.35 -0.95 16.81
CA LYS A 70 -13.60 0.21 17.69
C LYS A 70 -12.67 0.21 18.91
N LYS A 71 -12.42 -0.96 19.52
CA LYS A 71 -11.47 -1.06 20.65
C LYS A 71 -10.04 -0.75 20.21
N GLN A 72 -9.63 -1.25 19.05
CA GLN A 72 -8.33 -0.95 18.45
C GLN A 72 -8.20 0.54 18.12
N ASP A 73 -9.23 1.17 17.57
CA ASP A 73 -9.24 2.60 17.30
C ASP A 73 -9.01 3.46 18.56
N VAL A 74 -9.72 3.15 19.66
CA VAL A 74 -9.51 3.83 20.95
C VAL A 74 -8.08 3.62 21.48
N ALA A 75 -7.51 2.42 21.32
CA ALA A 75 -6.13 2.15 21.71
C ALA A 75 -5.13 2.90 20.80
N HIS A 76 -5.45 3.03 19.51
CA HIS A 76 -4.63 3.72 18.51
C HIS A 76 -4.51 5.22 18.82
N GLU A 77 -5.63 5.88 19.15
CA GLU A 77 -5.64 7.29 19.56
C GLU A 77 -4.70 7.55 20.74
N LYS A 78 -4.73 6.67 21.76
CA LYS A 78 -3.86 6.78 22.93
C LYS A 78 -2.38 6.69 22.54
N ILE A 79 -2.04 5.85 21.56
CA ILE A 79 -0.67 5.63 21.11
C ILE A 79 -0.16 6.78 20.25
N LEU A 80 -1.00 7.29 19.36
CA LEU A 80 -0.71 8.50 18.59
C LEU A 80 -0.49 9.68 19.54
N SER A 81 -1.43 9.94 20.45
CA SER A 81 -1.35 11.06 21.39
C SER A 81 -0.12 10.99 22.31
N LYS A 82 0.21 9.80 22.84
CA LYS A 82 1.45 9.58 23.62
C LYS A 82 2.73 9.98 22.86
N ARG A 83 2.68 9.96 21.53
CA ARG A 83 3.79 10.28 20.63
C ARG A 83 3.69 11.69 20.05
N GLY A 84 2.69 12.48 20.45
CA GLY A 84 2.42 13.80 19.88
C GLY A 84 2.04 13.70 18.40
N LEU A 85 1.32 12.64 18.05
CA LEU A 85 0.77 12.40 16.72
C LEU A 85 -0.75 12.39 16.81
N ARG A 86 -1.41 12.68 15.68
CA ARG A 86 -2.83 12.39 15.49
C ARG A 86 -3.11 12.04 14.04
N LEU A 87 -4.26 11.42 13.79
CA LEU A 87 -4.75 11.33 12.42
C LEU A 87 -5.20 12.73 11.95
N GLY A 88 -4.75 13.11 10.76
CA GLY A 88 -5.16 14.35 10.10
C GLY A 88 -6.12 14.08 8.93
N SER A 89 -6.33 15.11 8.12
CA SER A 89 -7.03 14.94 6.83
C SER A 89 -6.29 13.92 5.98
N LEU A 90 -6.97 12.85 5.58
CA LEU A 90 -6.37 11.72 4.90
C LEU A 90 -6.06 12.09 3.45
N GLU A 91 -4.79 11.96 3.07
CA GLU A 91 -4.32 11.99 1.69
C GLU A 91 -4.43 10.61 1.05
N THR A 92 -4.29 9.54 1.83
CA THR A 92 -4.52 8.17 1.38
C THR A 92 -5.34 7.36 2.39
N LEU A 93 -6.25 6.54 1.88
CA LEU A 93 -6.95 5.48 2.61
C LEU A 93 -6.85 4.21 1.79
N TYR A 94 -6.52 3.10 2.41
CA TYR A 94 -6.52 1.80 1.75
C TYR A 94 -7.27 0.79 2.59
N VAL A 95 -8.41 0.32 2.08
CA VAL A 95 -9.20 -0.74 2.70
C VAL A 95 -8.86 -2.04 1.99
N GLY A 96 -8.11 -2.91 2.68
CA GLY A 96 -7.54 -4.14 2.12
C GLY A 96 -7.58 -5.32 3.09
N GLY A 97 -6.89 -6.40 2.74
CA GLY A 97 -6.63 -7.53 3.63
C GLY A 97 -7.15 -8.85 3.06
N GLY A 98 -8.32 -9.27 3.54
CA GLY A 98 -9.09 -10.36 2.96
C GLY A 98 -9.77 -9.92 1.67
N THR A 99 -11.10 -9.80 1.69
CA THR A 99 -11.87 -9.30 0.56
C THR A 99 -12.82 -8.18 1.00
N PRO A 100 -12.36 -6.92 1.08
CA PRO A 100 -13.17 -5.77 1.51
C PRO A 100 -14.50 -5.57 0.77
N SER A 101 -14.59 -5.96 -0.50
CA SER A 101 -15.86 -5.93 -1.25
C SER A 101 -16.96 -6.81 -0.63
N LEU A 102 -16.60 -7.88 0.12
CA LEU A 102 -17.56 -8.68 0.90
C LEU A 102 -18.11 -7.97 2.12
N TRP A 103 -17.45 -6.90 2.58
CA TRP A 103 -17.99 -6.06 3.65
C TRP A 103 -19.25 -5.32 3.19
N GLY A 104 -19.43 -5.20 1.86
CA GLY A 104 -20.65 -4.73 1.24
C GLY A 104 -21.03 -3.31 1.62
N LYS A 105 -22.33 -3.03 1.53
CA LYS A 105 -22.93 -1.75 1.91
C LYS A 105 -22.67 -1.39 3.37
N GLU A 106 -22.74 -2.37 4.27
CA GLU A 106 -22.48 -2.17 5.70
C GLU A 106 -21.07 -1.63 5.94
N GLY A 107 -20.07 -2.11 5.19
CA GLY A 107 -18.70 -1.60 5.26
C GLY A 107 -18.56 -0.14 4.88
N SER A 108 -19.18 0.27 3.77
CA SER A 108 -19.18 1.68 3.38
C SER A 108 -19.83 2.58 4.44
N GLN A 109 -20.89 2.11 5.09
CA GLN A 109 -21.59 2.84 6.16
C GLN A 109 -20.75 2.90 7.43
N PHE A 110 -20.09 1.80 7.78
CA PHE A 110 -19.17 1.74 8.90
C PHE A 110 -18.01 2.71 8.70
N LEU A 111 -17.37 2.70 7.53
CA LEU A 111 -16.29 3.62 7.20
C LEU A 111 -16.74 5.08 7.33
N LYS A 112 -17.91 5.42 6.76
CA LYS A 112 -18.44 6.79 6.86
C LYS A 112 -18.69 7.23 8.31
N LYS A 113 -19.24 6.35 9.15
CA LYS A 113 -19.44 6.60 10.59
C LYS A 113 -18.12 6.76 11.33
N PHE A 114 -17.13 5.93 11.01
CA PHE A 114 -15.79 6.02 11.58
C PHE A 114 -15.11 7.35 11.24
N LEU A 115 -15.08 7.73 9.95
CA LEU A 115 -14.48 8.98 9.50
C LEU A 115 -15.17 10.20 10.13
N SER A 116 -16.51 10.26 10.07
CA SER A 116 -17.28 11.37 10.65
C SER A 116 -17.17 11.45 12.17
N GLY A 117 -17.21 10.31 12.88
CA GLY A 117 -17.09 10.26 14.34
C GLY A 117 -15.76 10.78 14.86
N LYS A 118 -14.71 10.78 14.03
CA LYS A 118 -13.37 11.30 14.34
C LYS A 118 -13.06 12.64 13.69
N ALA A 119 -14.04 13.24 13.01
CA ALA A 119 -13.83 14.42 12.16
C ALA A 119 -12.65 14.24 11.17
N LEU A 120 -12.46 13.02 10.65
CA LEU A 120 -11.45 12.74 9.64
C LEU A 120 -12.00 13.09 8.27
N GLU A 121 -11.35 14.06 7.63
CA GLU A 121 -11.67 14.46 6.28
C GLU A 121 -10.90 13.65 5.25
N LEU A 122 -11.54 13.40 4.11
CA LEU A 122 -10.90 12.91 2.92
C LEU A 122 -10.49 14.14 2.07
N SER A 123 -9.20 14.44 2.03
CA SER A 123 -8.61 15.48 1.18
C SER A 123 -9.13 15.43 -0.27
N LYS A 124 -9.46 16.60 -0.84
CA LYS A 124 -10.04 16.72 -2.20
C LYS A 124 -9.28 15.95 -3.29
N ASN A 125 -7.95 15.92 -3.20
CA ASN A 125 -7.08 15.25 -4.15
C ASN A 125 -6.44 14.00 -3.53
N GLY A 126 -7.13 13.28 -2.63
CA GLY A 126 -6.62 12.05 -2.03
C GLY A 126 -6.85 10.79 -2.86
N GLU A 127 -6.18 9.71 -2.48
CA GLU A 127 -6.37 8.38 -3.07
C GLU A 127 -7.02 7.44 -2.04
N TYR A 128 -8.17 6.88 -2.39
CA TYR A 128 -8.97 6.07 -1.48
C TYR A 128 -9.27 4.74 -2.16
N THR A 129 -8.50 3.72 -1.78
CA THR A 129 -8.48 2.40 -2.42
C THR A 129 -9.35 1.39 -1.68
N LEU A 130 -10.10 0.60 -2.44
CA LEU A 130 -10.79 -0.61 -1.97
C LEU A 130 -10.31 -1.83 -2.78
N GLU A 131 -9.93 -2.91 -2.10
CA GLU A 131 -9.69 -4.20 -2.76
C GLU A 131 -11.01 -4.89 -3.12
N VAL A 132 -11.08 -5.40 -4.35
CA VAL A 132 -12.26 -6.08 -4.92
C VAL A 132 -11.81 -7.35 -5.61
N ASN A 133 -12.47 -8.46 -5.31
CA ASN A 133 -12.27 -9.72 -6.03
C ASN A 133 -13.45 -10.01 -6.98
N PRO A 134 -13.20 -10.65 -8.14
CA PRO A 134 -14.26 -11.23 -8.95
C PRO A 134 -15.21 -12.10 -8.11
N GLY A 135 -16.51 -12.05 -8.43
CA GLY A 135 -17.55 -12.79 -7.71
C GLY A 135 -17.87 -12.28 -6.29
N THR A 136 -17.38 -11.10 -5.90
CA THR A 136 -17.62 -10.52 -4.54
C THR A 136 -18.17 -9.10 -4.56
N TRP A 137 -18.80 -8.69 -5.67
CA TRP A 137 -19.26 -7.32 -5.90
C TRP A 137 -20.67 -7.30 -6.51
N THR A 138 -21.35 -6.17 -6.37
CA THR A 138 -22.57 -5.81 -7.11
C THR A 138 -22.52 -4.31 -7.44
N ASP A 139 -23.31 -3.84 -8.42
CA ASP A 139 -23.40 -2.40 -8.73
C ASP A 139 -23.83 -1.57 -7.51
N GLU A 140 -24.74 -2.10 -6.66
CA GLU A 140 -25.13 -1.46 -5.40
C GLU A 140 -23.93 -1.32 -4.45
N VAL A 141 -23.15 -2.39 -4.25
CA VAL A 141 -22.00 -2.37 -3.33
C VAL A 141 -20.94 -1.38 -3.80
N ILE A 142 -20.55 -1.41 -5.07
CA ILE A 142 -19.55 -0.48 -5.61
C ILE A 142 -20.06 0.96 -5.53
N SER A 143 -21.33 1.21 -5.87
CA SER A 143 -21.94 2.54 -5.75
C SER A 143 -21.93 3.07 -4.32
N HIS A 144 -22.12 2.20 -3.32
CA HIS A 144 -22.06 2.58 -1.91
C HIS A 144 -20.65 2.98 -1.47
N TRP A 145 -19.61 2.26 -1.91
CA TRP A 145 -18.22 2.60 -1.65
C TRP A 145 -17.78 3.89 -2.35
N LEU A 146 -18.20 4.11 -3.60
CA LEU A 146 -17.98 5.38 -4.31
C LEU A 146 -18.59 6.56 -3.51
N LYS A 147 -19.82 6.40 -3.00
CA LYS A 147 -20.49 7.42 -2.16
C LYS A 147 -19.82 7.62 -0.80
N SER A 148 -19.03 6.67 -0.30
CA SER A 148 -18.22 6.86 0.92
C SER A 148 -16.87 7.53 0.64
N GLY A 149 -16.58 7.87 -0.62
CA GLY A 149 -15.36 8.57 -1.04
C GLY A 149 -14.30 7.68 -1.66
N ILE A 150 -14.50 6.36 -1.78
CA ILE A 150 -13.58 5.50 -2.51
C ILE A 150 -13.48 5.98 -3.96
N ASN A 151 -12.27 6.09 -4.48
CA ASN A 151 -12.00 6.61 -5.83
C ASN A 151 -10.93 5.79 -6.59
N ARG A 152 -10.45 4.69 -6.01
CA ARG A 152 -9.55 3.72 -6.63
C ARG A 152 -9.94 2.31 -6.20
N PHE A 153 -9.77 1.32 -7.08
CA PHE A 153 -10.03 -0.09 -6.77
C PHE A 153 -8.79 -0.95 -7.11
N SER A 154 -8.47 -1.94 -6.28
CA SER A 154 -7.48 -2.97 -6.62
C SER A 154 -8.19 -4.28 -6.92
N VAL A 155 -8.04 -4.79 -8.14
CA VAL A 155 -8.76 -5.97 -8.61
C VAL A 155 -7.86 -7.19 -8.60
N GLY A 156 -8.10 -8.10 -7.66
CA GLY A 156 -7.41 -9.38 -7.60
C GLY A 156 -7.93 -10.33 -8.66
N ILE A 157 -7.24 -10.52 -9.80
CA ILE A 157 -7.58 -11.57 -10.79
C ILE A 157 -6.53 -12.70 -10.83
N GLN A 158 -5.26 -12.35 -10.66
CA GLN A 158 -4.07 -13.21 -10.65
C GLN A 158 -3.71 -13.88 -11.98
N SER A 159 -4.70 -14.43 -12.69
CA SER A 159 -4.53 -15.09 -13.99
C SER A 159 -5.83 -15.01 -14.81
N LEU A 160 -5.71 -14.91 -16.13
CA LEU A 160 -6.82 -15.09 -17.08
C LEU A 160 -6.74 -16.44 -17.81
N ASP A 161 -5.83 -17.32 -17.40
CA ASP A 161 -5.78 -18.69 -17.87
C ASP A 161 -6.52 -19.61 -16.89
N LYS A 162 -7.62 -20.20 -17.37
CA LYS A 162 -8.53 -21.07 -16.60
C LYS A 162 -7.84 -22.27 -15.95
N ARG A 163 -6.67 -22.68 -16.44
CA ARG A 163 -5.90 -23.79 -15.87
C ARG A 163 -5.33 -23.43 -14.51
N PHE A 164 -4.96 -22.17 -14.28
CA PHE A 164 -4.22 -21.75 -13.09
C PHE A 164 -5.09 -21.27 -11.94
N LEU A 165 -6.34 -20.85 -12.19
CA LEU A 165 -7.23 -20.45 -11.08
C LEU A 165 -7.47 -21.58 -10.08
N PRO A 166 -7.77 -22.83 -10.51
CA PRO A 166 -7.89 -23.96 -9.57
C PRO A 166 -6.57 -24.29 -8.86
N ILE A 167 -5.43 -24.18 -9.54
CA ILE A 167 -4.08 -24.42 -8.96
C ILE A 167 -3.80 -23.41 -7.83
N LEU A 168 -4.23 -22.17 -8.00
CA LEU A 168 -4.13 -21.11 -6.99
C LEU A 168 -5.24 -21.16 -5.93
N ASP A 169 -6.11 -22.16 -6.00
CA ASP A 169 -7.26 -22.31 -5.11
C ASP A 169 -8.14 -21.05 -5.10
N ARG A 170 -8.38 -20.51 -6.29
CA ARG A 170 -9.22 -19.33 -6.53
C ARG A 170 -10.59 -19.81 -7.00
N VAL A 171 -11.62 -19.42 -6.26
CA VAL A 171 -13.00 -19.92 -6.44
C VAL A 171 -13.88 -19.10 -7.40
N HIS A 172 -13.32 -18.09 -8.05
CA HIS A 172 -14.02 -17.29 -9.06
C HIS A 172 -13.75 -17.87 -10.46
N THR A 173 -14.64 -17.62 -11.41
CA THR A 173 -14.47 -18.04 -12.80
C THR A 173 -13.79 -16.97 -13.66
N LEU A 174 -13.44 -17.31 -14.90
CA LEU A 174 -12.98 -16.30 -15.85
C LEU A 174 -14.10 -15.32 -16.21
N GLU A 175 -15.33 -15.81 -16.28
CA GLU A 175 -16.52 -14.99 -16.53
C GLU A 175 -16.69 -13.94 -15.44
N ASP A 176 -16.54 -14.31 -14.16
CA ASP A 176 -16.55 -13.34 -13.03
C ASP A 176 -15.49 -12.23 -13.21
N SER A 177 -14.31 -12.60 -13.69
CA SER A 177 -13.22 -11.65 -13.96
C SER A 177 -13.56 -10.72 -15.10
N PHE A 178 -14.06 -11.24 -16.22
CA PHE A 178 -14.43 -10.44 -17.38
C PHE A 178 -15.61 -9.51 -17.09
N GLU A 179 -16.62 -9.98 -16.34
CA GLU A 179 -17.75 -9.15 -15.92
C GLU A 179 -17.29 -7.96 -15.06
N LEU A 180 -16.42 -8.21 -14.07
CA LEU A 180 -15.87 -7.15 -13.21
C LEU A 180 -15.04 -6.14 -14.01
N LEU A 181 -14.11 -6.62 -14.84
CA LEU A 181 -13.26 -5.77 -15.66
C LEU A 181 -14.09 -4.94 -16.66
N ASN A 182 -15.10 -5.55 -17.29
CA ASN A 182 -16.01 -4.84 -18.19
C ASN A 182 -16.83 -3.78 -17.45
N TYR A 183 -17.33 -4.10 -16.25
CA TYR A 183 -18.05 -3.15 -15.41
C TYR A 183 -17.19 -1.93 -15.05
N PHE A 184 -15.94 -2.14 -14.62
CA PHE A 184 -15.02 -1.04 -14.28
C PHE A 184 -14.66 -0.20 -15.51
N ARG A 185 -14.44 -0.84 -16.67
CA ARG A 185 -14.24 -0.14 -17.94
C ARG A 185 -15.42 0.74 -18.32
N LEU A 186 -16.63 0.17 -18.34
CA LEU A 186 -17.84 0.88 -18.78
C LEU A 186 -18.19 2.06 -17.86
N LYS A 187 -17.91 1.94 -16.57
CA LYS A 187 -18.08 3.00 -15.58
C LYS A 187 -16.90 3.98 -15.51
N ASN A 188 -15.86 3.77 -16.32
CA ASN A 188 -14.63 4.57 -16.34
C ASN A 188 -14.01 4.74 -14.94
N LEU A 189 -13.99 3.65 -14.15
CA LEU A 189 -13.42 3.67 -12.81
C LEU A 189 -11.89 3.63 -12.86
N ASN A 190 -11.26 4.17 -11.82
CA ASN A 190 -9.82 4.09 -11.63
C ASN A 190 -9.46 2.80 -10.91
N TYR A 191 -8.77 1.88 -11.58
CA TYR A 191 -8.45 0.59 -10.97
C TYR A 191 -7.09 0.03 -11.39
N SER A 192 -6.54 -0.79 -10.49
CA SER A 192 -5.45 -1.71 -10.76
C SER A 192 -5.93 -3.13 -10.97
N VAL A 193 -5.11 -3.91 -11.67
CA VAL A 193 -5.28 -5.36 -11.80
C VAL A 193 -4.07 -6.04 -11.16
N ASP A 194 -4.33 -6.88 -10.16
CA ASP A 194 -3.32 -7.72 -9.53
C ASP A 194 -3.17 -9.01 -10.32
N PHE A 195 -1.94 -9.27 -10.74
CA PHE A 195 -1.57 -10.31 -11.68
C PHE A 195 -0.31 -11.03 -11.19
N MET A 196 -0.26 -12.35 -11.33
CA MET A 196 0.80 -13.17 -10.75
C MET A 196 1.64 -13.88 -11.80
N LEU A 197 2.94 -13.96 -11.56
CA LEU A 197 3.95 -14.68 -12.33
C LEU A 197 4.49 -15.87 -11.54
N GLY A 198 5.18 -16.78 -12.24
CA GLY A 198 5.84 -17.92 -11.59
C GLY A 198 4.84 -18.91 -10.97
N LEU A 199 3.68 -19.12 -11.60
CA LEU A 199 2.64 -19.99 -11.07
C LEU A 199 3.04 -21.47 -11.19
N PRO A 200 2.55 -22.37 -10.32
CA PRO A 200 2.85 -23.78 -10.46
C PRO A 200 2.39 -24.30 -11.82
N TYR A 201 3.22 -25.14 -12.43
CA TYR A 201 3.05 -25.67 -13.79
C TYR A 201 3.11 -24.63 -14.92
N SER A 202 3.41 -23.34 -14.65
CA SER A 202 3.41 -22.32 -15.70
C SER A 202 4.44 -22.59 -16.79
N GLU A 203 5.62 -23.09 -16.41
CA GLU A 203 6.67 -23.49 -17.33
C GLU A 203 6.29 -24.76 -18.11
N SER A 204 5.92 -25.83 -17.42
CA SER A 204 5.61 -27.12 -18.06
C SER A 204 4.38 -27.08 -18.97
N LEU A 205 3.42 -26.22 -18.66
CA LEU A 205 2.21 -26.01 -19.47
C LEU A 205 2.35 -24.87 -20.49
N GLY A 206 3.52 -24.22 -20.56
CA GLY A 206 3.81 -23.14 -21.49
C GLY A 206 2.81 -21.97 -21.38
N ARG A 207 2.64 -21.41 -20.18
CA ARG A 207 1.73 -20.27 -19.95
C ARG A 207 2.12 -19.09 -20.84
N ASP A 208 1.13 -18.54 -21.55
CA ASP A 208 1.31 -17.34 -22.37
C ASP A 208 0.81 -16.11 -21.63
N VAL A 209 1.70 -15.57 -20.79
CA VAL A 209 1.43 -14.41 -19.95
C VAL A 209 1.10 -13.15 -20.76
N ILE A 210 1.70 -13.00 -21.95
CA ILE A 210 1.52 -11.82 -22.81
C ILE A 210 0.14 -11.85 -23.43
N LYS A 211 -0.38 -13.02 -23.80
CA LYS A 211 -1.77 -13.15 -24.25
C LYS A 211 -2.77 -12.76 -23.16
N GLU A 212 -2.55 -13.19 -21.92
CA GLU A 212 -3.40 -12.79 -20.78
C GLU A 212 -3.37 -11.27 -20.56
N LEU A 213 -2.17 -10.66 -20.58
CA LEU A 213 -2.03 -9.22 -20.43
C LEU A 213 -2.66 -8.43 -21.57
N ASN A 214 -2.51 -8.87 -22.83
CA ASN A 214 -3.21 -8.27 -23.96
C ASN A 214 -4.73 -8.23 -23.71
N GLN A 215 -5.31 -9.33 -23.22
CA GLN A 215 -6.73 -9.37 -22.88
C GLN A 215 -7.09 -8.42 -21.73
N ILE A 216 -6.26 -8.33 -20.69
CA ILE A 216 -6.44 -7.40 -19.56
C ILE A 216 -6.45 -5.95 -20.06
N LEU A 217 -5.51 -5.58 -20.93
CA LEU A 217 -5.36 -4.21 -21.42
C LEU A 217 -6.55 -3.72 -22.27
N LEU A 218 -7.33 -4.62 -22.88
CA LEU A 218 -8.60 -4.27 -23.55
C LEU A 218 -9.60 -3.62 -22.59
N TYR A 219 -9.51 -3.93 -21.30
CA TYR A 219 -10.35 -3.36 -20.26
C TYR A 219 -9.87 -1.98 -19.79
N LYS A 220 -8.68 -1.53 -20.20
CA LYS A 220 -8.07 -0.24 -19.86
C LYS A 220 -7.83 -0.01 -18.36
N PRO A 221 -7.21 -0.95 -17.63
CA PRO A 221 -6.75 -0.66 -16.28
C PRO A 221 -5.73 0.47 -16.29
N SER A 222 -5.73 1.27 -15.24
CA SER A 222 -4.78 2.40 -15.10
C SER A 222 -3.43 1.97 -14.51
N HIS A 223 -3.40 0.77 -13.94
CA HIS A 223 -2.29 0.24 -13.15
C HIS A 223 -2.33 -1.31 -13.19
N ILE A 224 -1.15 -1.94 -13.21
CA ILE A 224 -0.97 -3.39 -13.10
C ILE A 224 -0.05 -3.65 -11.91
N SER A 225 -0.51 -4.43 -10.93
CA SER A 225 0.31 -4.98 -9.86
C SER A 225 0.81 -6.36 -10.30
N LEU A 226 2.12 -6.53 -10.38
CA LEU A 226 2.79 -7.73 -10.85
C LEU A 226 3.53 -8.41 -9.69
N TYR A 227 3.01 -9.55 -9.25
CA TYR A 227 3.58 -10.31 -8.15
C TYR A 227 4.24 -11.58 -8.67
N ILE A 228 5.50 -11.82 -8.30
CA ILE A 228 6.09 -13.14 -8.44
C ILE A 228 5.59 -13.99 -7.27
N LEU A 229 5.00 -15.15 -7.58
CA LEU A 229 4.48 -16.05 -6.54
C LEU A 229 5.63 -16.45 -5.60
N THR A 230 5.50 -16.04 -4.34
CA THR A 230 6.37 -16.49 -3.25
C THR A 230 5.57 -17.41 -2.35
N THR A 231 6.16 -18.54 -1.98
CA THR A 231 5.47 -19.59 -1.23
C THR A 231 6.26 -19.97 0.01
N LYS A 232 5.54 -20.48 1.02
CA LYS A 232 6.15 -21.15 2.17
C LYS A 232 6.66 -22.52 1.74
N GLU A 233 7.65 -23.06 2.47
CA GLU A 233 8.19 -24.40 2.22
C GLU A 233 7.11 -25.49 2.20
N SER A 234 6.04 -25.33 2.98
CA SER A 234 4.92 -26.28 3.07
C SER A 234 3.85 -26.09 1.98
N TYR A 235 4.11 -25.30 0.94
CA TYR A 235 3.14 -25.06 -0.12
C TYR A 235 2.84 -26.33 -0.91
N VAL A 236 1.55 -26.54 -1.21
CA VAL A 236 1.08 -27.81 -1.81
C VAL A 236 1.66 -28.09 -3.19
N HIS A 237 2.02 -27.05 -3.95
CA HIS A 237 2.61 -27.16 -5.29
C HIS A 237 4.08 -26.72 -5.33
N GLN A 238 4.81 -26.91 -4.23
CA GLN A 238 6.20 -26.46 -4.14
C GLN A 238 7.12 -27.10 -5.19
N LYS A 239 6.85 -28.35 -5.60
CA LYS A 239 7.69 -29.09 -6.56
C LYS A 239 7.41 -28.70 -8.01
N GLU A 240 6.31 -28.00 -8.24
CA GLU A 240 5.81 -27.65 -9.57
C GLU A 240 5.95 -26.17 -9.87
N LEU A 241 6.58 -25.41 -8.95
CA LEU A 241 7.05 -24.07 -9.23
C LEU A 241 8.05 -24.10 -10.39
N PRO A 242 7.97 -23.11 -11.30
CA PRO A 242 8.91 -23.00 -12.40
C PRO A 242 10.31 -22.64 -11.87
N ARG A 243 11.32 -22.86 -12.72
CA ARG A 243 12.70 -22.46 -12.40
C ARG A 243 12.85 -20.94 -12.37
N ASP A 244 13.81 -20.46 -11.59
CA ASP A 244 14.07 -19.02 -11.42
C ASP A 244 14.41 -18.32 -12.75
N ASP A 245 15.10 -18.99 -13.67
CA ASP A 245 15.43 -18.47 -14.99
C ASP A 245 14.17 -18.25 -15.85
N TRP A 246 13.21 -19.19 -15.81
CA TRP A 246 11.91 -19.02 -16.43
C TRP A 246 11.14 -17.83 -15.87
N VAL A 247 11.10 -17.69 -14.54
CA VAL A 247 10.40 -16.58 -13.87
C VAL A 247 11.04 -15.23 -14.22
N ALA A 248 12.37 -15.17 -14.23
CA ALA A 248 13.11 -13.97 -14.62
C ALA A 248 12.81 -13.57 -16.07
N ASP A 249 12.81 -14.52 -17.00
CA ASP A 249 12.45 -14.29 -18.39
C ASP A 249 10.99 -13.84 -18.55
N GLU A 250 10.06 -14.47 -17.83
CA GLU A 250 8.64 -14.09 -17.81
C GLU A 250 8.47 -12.65 -17.31
N TYR A 251 9.12 -12.29 -16.19
CA TYR A 251 9.07 -10.95 -15.63
C TYR A 251 9.64 -9.89 -16.58
N LEU A 252 10.78 -10.15 -17.22
CA LEU A 252 11.39 -9.20 -18.16
C LEU A 252 10.53 -9.03 -19.42
N LYS A 253 9.95 -10.11 -19.95
CA LYS A 253 8.99 -10.04 -21.07
C LYS A 253 7.78 -9.18 -20.71
N VAL A 254 7.17 -9.42 -19.55
CA VAL A 254 6.02 -8.64 -19.06
C VAL A 254 6.40 -7.18 -18.85
N SER A 255 7.56 -6.91 -18.23
CA SER A 255 8.02 -5.54 -18.01
C SER A 255 8.21 -4.78 -19.32
N ASN A 256 8.82 -5.40 -20.33
CA ASN A 256 9.01 -4.77 -21.63
C ASN A 256 7.66 -4.51 -22.30
N PHE A 257 6.79 -5.51 -22.33
CA PHE A 257 5.45 -5.41 -22.89
C PHE A 257 4.64 -4.26 -22.26
N LEU A 258 4.61 -4.17 -20.92
CA LEU A 258 3.88 -3.10 -20.23
C LEU A 258 4.49 -1.72 -20.52
N THR A 259 5.81 -1.62 -20.60
CA THR A 259 6.52 -0.37 -20.93
C THR A 259 6.19 0.10 -22.36
N GLU A 260 6.21 -0.82 -23.32
CA GLU A 260 5.82 -0.57 -24.73
C GLU A 260 4.35 -0.13 -24.85
N ASN A 261 3.49 -0.57 -23.92
CA ASN A 261 2.09 -0.17 -23.81
C ASN A 261 1.88 1.09 -22.93
N GLY A 262 2.95 1.83 -22.62
CA GLY A 262 2.87 3.14 -21.96
C GLY A 262 2.78 3.11 -20.43
N PHE A 263 2.99 1.95 -19.79
CA PHE A 263 3.07 1.87 -18.34
C PHE A 263 4.49 2.14 -17.85
N ASN A 264 4.60 2.97 -16.82
CA ASN A 264 5.83 3.19 -16.08
C ASN A 264 5.99 2.11 -15.01
N HIS A 265 7.11 1.39 -15.04
CA HIS A 265 7.54 0.53 -13.94
C HIS A 265 8.06 1.41 -12.79
N TYR A 266 7.16 1.90 -11.94
CA TYR A 266 7.51 2.92 -10.95
C TYR A 266 8.02 2.31 -9.65
N GLU A 267 7.74 1.05 -9.36
CA GLU A 267 8.34 0.33 -8.24
C GLU A 267 8.38 -1.17 -8.54
N VAL A 268 9.08 -1.91 -7.67
CA VAL A 268 9.49 -3.32 -7.81
C VAL A 268 8.42 -4.30 -8.35
N SER A 269 7.16 -4.06 -8.04
CA SER A 269 6.03 -4.95 -8.33
C SER A 269 4.88 -4.25 -9.04
N ASN A 270 5.02 -3.01 -9.53
CA ASN A 270 3.89 -2.21 -9.97
C ASN A 270 4.23 -1.31 -11.15
N PHE A 271 3.28 -1.33 -12.09
CA PHE A 271 3.30 -0.58 -13.32
C PHE A 271 2.07 0.31 -13.35
N SER A 272 2.21 1.56 -13.80
CA SER A 272 1.06 2.43 -13.96
C SER A 272 1.19 3.33 -15.17
N LEU A 273 0.06 3.75 -15.72
CA LEU A 273 0.05 4.93 -16.57
C LEU A 273 0.60 6.14 -15.78
N PRO A 274 1.17 7.16 -16.44
CA PRO A 274 1.68 8.34 -15.76
C PRO A 274 0.63 9.01 -14.88
N GLY A 275 0.96 9.28 -13.61
CA GLY A 275 0.05 9.90 -12.65
C GLY A 275 -1.00 8.95 -12.06
N ARG A 276 -0.88 7.64 -12.32
CA ARG A 276 -1.75 6.58 -11.79
C ARG A 276 -1.00 5.63 -10.84
N GLU A 277 0.15 6.06 -10.33
CA GLU A 277 0.91 5.35 -9.31
C GLU A 277 0.04 5.19 -8.05
N SER A 278 0.18 4.07 -7.34
CA SER A 278 -0.48 3.88 -6.04
C SER A 278 0.19 4.80 -5.03
N ARG A 279 -0.48 5.91 -4.71
CA ARG A 279 0.03 6.89 -3.77
C ARG A 279 0.14 6.32 -2.37
N HIS A 280 -0.79 5.44 -1.98
CA HIS A 280 -0.71 4.74 -0.70
C HIS A 280 0.53 3.83 -0.63
N ASN A 281 0.83 3.07 -1.70
CA ASN A 281 2.06 2.24 -1.72
C ASN A 281 3.32 3.10 -1.65
N LEU A 282 3.33 4.23 -2.37
CA LEU A 282 4.44 5.18 -2.32
C LEU A 282 4.67 5.77 -0.92
N LYS A 283 3.65 5.85 -0.05
CA LYS A 283 3.88 6.26 1.36
C LYS A 283 4.76 5.25 2.09
N TYR A 284 4.55 3.95 1.91
CA TYR A 284 5.44 2.92 2.46
C TYR A 284 6.85 3.06 1.88
N TRP A 285 6.98 3.18 0.56
CA TRP A 285 8.29 3.27 -0.10
C TRP A 285 9.07 4.55 0.24
N ASN A 286 8.39 5.64 0.55
CA ASN A 286 9.03 6.89 0.97
C ASN A 286 9.34 6.93 2.48
N LEU A 287 9.01 5.86 3.22
CA LEU A 287 9.12 5.82 4.68
C LEU A 287 8.32 6.95 5.35
N ASP A 288 7.14 7.26 4.78
CA ASP A 288 6.16 8.18 5.35
C ASP A 288 5.34 7.46 6.43
N SER A 289 4.79 8.21 7.38
CA SER A 289 3.90 7.62 8.39
C SER A 289 2.62 7.09 7.75
N VAL A 290 2.33 5.80 8.00
CA VAL A 290 1.09 5.13 7.61
C VAL A 290 0.51 4.46 8.84
N ALA A 291 -0.62 4.99 9.31
CA ALA A 291 -1.40 4.34 10.36
C ALA A 291 -2.12 3.11 9.80
N ALA A 292 -2.35 2.14 10.66
CA ALA A 292 -3.16 0.96 10.37
C ALA A 292 -4.15 0.66 11.50
N LEU A 293 -5.32 0.14 11.13
CA LEU A 293 -6.35 -0.37 12.02
C LEU A 293 -6.91 -1.70 11.48
N GLY A 294 -7.47 -2.50 12.38
CA GLY A 294 -7.99 -3.84 12.06
C GLY A 294 -7.03 -4.96 12.46
N PRO A 295 -7.55 -6.19 12.64
CA PRO A 295 -6.78 -7.32 13.15
C PRO A 295 -5.61 -7.64 12.22
N SER A 296 -4.41 -7.84 12.76
CA SER A 296 -3.17 -8.02 11.99
C SER A 296 -2.77 -6.81 11.12
N GLY A 297 -3.47 -5.67 11.20
CA GLY A 297 -3.04 -4.44 10.53
C GLY A 297 -1.69 -3.97 11.07
N THR A 298 -0.78 -3.64 10.17
CA THR A 298 0.58 -3.18 10.50
C THR A 298 0.74 -1.71 10.09
N GLY A 299 1.13 -0.87 11.03
CA GLY A 299 1.40 0.55 10.78
C GLY A 299 2.87 0.90 11.03
N PHE A 300 3.29 1.99 10.41
CA PHE A 300 4.59 2.62 10.64
C PHE A 300 4.38 4.11 10.94
N LEU A 301 4.96 4.59 12.03
CA LEU A 301 4.90 5.99 12.44
C LEU A 301 6.31 6.51 12.59
N LYS A 302 6.61 7.58 11.87
CA LYS A 302 7.89 8.28 12.01
C LYS A 302 7.89 9.08 13.31
N GLY A 303 8.95 8.92 14.10
CA GLY A 303 9.15 9.67 15.34
C GLY A 303 9.99 10.93 15.12
N ALA A 304 10.12 11.74 16.16
CA ALA A 304 11.10 12.84 16.18
C ALA A 304 12.54 12.32 16.17
N VAL A 305 12.77 11.17 16.81
CA VAL A 305 14.01 10.39 16.78
C VAL A 305 13.59 8.95 16.47
N GLY A 306 14.15 8.38 15.41
CA GLY A 306 13.79 7.04 14.96
C GLY A 306 12.36 6.90 14.45
N GLY A 307 11.82 5.69 14.55
CA GLY A 307 10.50 5.32 14.04
C GLY A 307 9.87 4.22 14.85
N PHE A 308 8.67 3.83 14.44
CA PHE A 308 7.86 2.90 15.21
C PHE A 308 7.01 2.06 14.27
N ARG A 309 7.24 0.75 14.25
CA ARG A 309 6.36 -0.22 13.63
C ARG A 309 5.46 -0.85 14.69
N TYR A 310 4.23 -1.15 14.32
CA TYR A 310 3.32 -1.88 15.18
C TYR A 310 2.41 -2.79 14.39
N LYS A 311 1.96 -3.87 15.02
CA LYS A 311 1.00 -4.83 14.45
C LYS A 311 -0.09 -5.16 15.45
N TRP A 312 -1.34 -4.98 15.05
CA TRP A 312 -2.50 -5.33 15.88
C TRP A 312 -2.63 -6.83 16.09
N ASN A 313 -2.98 -7.22 17.32
CA ASN A 313 -3.42 -8.58 17.58
C ASN A 313 -4.77 -8.86 16.89
N VAL A 314 -5.05 -10.14 16.67
CA VAL A 314 -6.21 -10.58 15.89
C VAL A 314 -7.45 -10.84 16.73
N HIS A 315 -7.33 -10.80 18.06
CA HIS A 315 -8.39 -11.14 19.01
C HIS A 315 -8.72 -10.02 19.99
N ASP A 316 -7.81 -9.05 20.18
CA ASP A 316 -7.96 -7.97 21.15
C ASP A 316 -7.37 -6.64 20.64
N SER A 317 -7.44 -5.62 21.49
CA SER A 317 -6.90 -4.28 21.21
C SER A 317 -5.45 -4.10 21.66
N ASN A 318 -4.71 -5.18 21.90
CA ASN A 318 -3.28 -5.11 22.12
C ASN A 318 -2.55 -5.10 20.77
N MET A 319 -1.31 -4.63 20.79
CA MET A 319 -0.44 -4.66 19.61
C MET A 319 0.96 -5.08 19.99
N LYS A 320 1.68 -5.64 19.03
CA LYS A 320 3.13 -5.80 19.11
C LYS A 320 3.77 -4.51 18.60
N GLU A 321 4.61 -3.93 19.45
CA GLU A 321 5.36 -2.69 19.20
C GLU A 321 6.82 -3.03 18.83
N GLU A 322 7.37 -2.34 17.84
CA GLU A 322 8.76 -2.43 17.40
C GLU A 322 9.33 -1.02 17.21
N PRO A 323 10.08 -0.49 18.20
CA PRO A 323 10.80 0.76 18.02
C PRO A 323 11.96 0.57 17.05
N LEU A 324 12.21 1.59 16.23
CA LEU A 324 13.29 1.62 15.26
C LEU A 324 14.23 2.77 15.58
N SER A 325 15.52 2.45 15.69
CA SER A 325 16.59 3.44 15.78
C SER A 325 16.72 4.24 14.48
N GLU A 326 17.40 5.38 14.56
CA GLU A 326 17.72 6.17 13.36
C GLU A 326 18.54 5.36 12.36
N ARG A 327 19.46 4.53 12.86
CA ARG A 327 20.30 3.69 12.03
C ARG A 327 19.49 2.65 11.24
N GLU A 328 18.52 2.02 11.88
CA GLU A 328 17.60 1.08 11.21
C GLU A 328 16.76 1.80 10.15
N LEU A 329 16.25 3.00 10.44
CA LEU A 329 15.51 3.79 9.44
C LEU A 329 16.37 4.22 8.26
N GLU A 330 17.65 4.52 8.47
CA GLU A 330 18.56 4.83 7.37
C GLU A 330 18.79 3.62 6.46
N LEU A 331 18.97 2.43 7.03
CA LEU A 331 19.08 1.19 6.26
C LEU A 331 17.78 0.89 5.51
N GLU A 332 16.62 1.04 6.16
CA GLU A 332 15.32 0.91 5.50
C GLU A 332 15.17 1.91 4.36
N LYS A 333 15.58 3.17 4.54
CA LYS A 333 15.52 4.19 3.49
C LYS A 333 16.33 3.78 2.26
N VAL A 334 17.51 3.17 2.43
CA VAL A 334 18.31 2.65 1.32
C VAL A 334 17.54 1.55 0.58
N TYR A 335 17.05 0.56 1.33
CA TYR A 335 16.30 -0.58 0.77
C TYR A 335 15.04 -0.15 0.01
N LEU A 336 14.23 0.71 0.62
CA LEU A 336 12.95 1.15 0.06
C LEU A 336 13.15 2.06 -1.15
N ASN A 337 14.15 2.94 -1.15
CA ASN A 337 14.43 3.79 -2.31
C ASN A 337 14.86 2.99 -3.54
N LEU A 338 15.68 1.95 -3.35
CA LEU A 338 16.10 1.06 -4.43
C LEU A 338 14.93 0.24 -5.00
N ARG A 339 13.82 0.08 -4.27
CA ARG A 339 12.56 -0.54 -4.77
C ARG A 339 11.72 0.37 -5.65
N THR A 340 12.12 1.63 -5.86
CA THR A 340 11.33 2.60 -6.63
C THR A 340 12.13 3.22 -7.78
N PHE A 341 11.42 3.76 -8.75
CA PHE A 341 11.99 4.54 -9.84
C PHE A 341 12.67 5.84 -9.37
N LYS A 342 12.34 6.34 -8.16
CA LYS A 342 13.05 7.48 -7.57
C LYS A 342 14.52 7.12 -7.39
N GLY A 343 14.80 5.87 -7.02
CA GLY A 343 16.12 5.34 -6.78
C GLY A 343 16.77 5.91 -5.52
N LEU A 344 18.00 5.50 -5.26
CA LEU A 344 18.82 5.95 -4.12
C LEU A 344 19.68 7.15 -4.52
N GLY A 345 19.72 8.22 -3.71
CA GLY A 345 20.66 9.32 -3.95
C GLY A 345 22.08 8.89 -3.65
N LEU A 346 23.05 9.26 -4.48
CA LEU A 346 24.46 8.97 -4.19
C LEU A 346 24.90 9.65 -2.90
N SER A 347 24.45 10.86 -2.61
CA SER A 347 24.71 11.54 -1.34
C SER A 347 24.10 10.84 -0.12
N ASP A 348 23.13 9.93 -0.30
CA ASP A 348 22.58 9.12 0.80
C ASP A 348 23.54 7.98 1.20
N VAL A 349 24.58 7.67 0.41
CA VAL A 349 25.52 6.56 0.66
C VAL A 349 27.00 6.92 0.55
N VAL A 350 27.34 7.93 -0.25
CA VAL A 350 28.69 8.49 -0.37
C VAL A 350 29.12 9.07 0.98
N SER A 351 30.39 8.90 1.34
CA SER A 351 31.00 9.29 2.62
C SER A 351 30.48 8.55 3.86
N ARG A 352 29.61 7.54 3.69
CA ARG A 352 29.18 6.64 4.77
C ARG A 352 30.04 5.39 4.90
N GLY A 353 30.79 5.05 3.84
CA GLY A 353 31.54 3.81 3.76
C GLY A 353 32.63 3.85 2.69
N ASN A 354 32.80 2.76 1.97
CA ASN A 354 33.85 2.62 0.95
C ASN A 354 33.42 3.17 -0.42
N ASP A 355 33.58 4.49 -0.63
CA ASP A 355 33.19 5.17 -1.87
C ASP A 355 33.84 4.54 -3.13
N LYS A 356 35.10 4.09 -3.02
CA LYS A 356 35.79 3.44 -4.14
C LYS A 356 35.11 2.13 -4.54
N ALA A 357 34.68 1.33 -3.55
CA ALA A 357 33.93 0.10 -3.81
C ALA A 357 32.54 0.41 -4.38
N LEU A 358 31.84 1.44 -3.85
CA LEU A 358 30.55 1.87 -4.39
C LEU A 358 30.63 2.21 -5.89
N PHE A 359 31.60 3.02 -6.30
CA PHE A 359 31.76 3.36 -7.74
C PHE A 359 32.14 2.15 -8.60
N SER A 360 32.88 1.18 -8.04
CA SER A 360 33.18 -0.09 -8.73
C SER A 360 31.90 -0.91 -8.94
N LEU A 361 31.07 -1.08 -7.90
CA LEU A 361 29.79 -1.78 -7.99
C LEU A 361 28.85 -1.10 -8.98
N ILE A 362 28.75 0.23 -8.96
CA ILE A 362 27.91 0.97 -9.92
C ILE A 362 28.34 0.67 -11.36
N LYS A 363 29.65 0.63 -11.64
CA LYS A 363 30.16 0.30 -12.98
C LYS A 363 29.79 -1.13 -13.39
N GLU A 364 29.88 -2.07 -12.46
CA GLU A 364 29.49 -3.46 -12.67
C GLU A 364 27.97 -3.61 -12.90
N TRP A 365 27.14 -2.99 -12.07
CA TRP A 365 25.68 -3.02 -12.21
C TRP A 365 25.23 -2.37 -13.52
N ARG A 366 25.91 -1.31 -13.99
CA ARG A 366 25.67 -0.74 -15.33
C ARG A 366 26.00 -1.72 -16.44
N SER A 367 27.16 -2.38 -16.39
CA SER A 367 27.55 -3.33 -17.45
C SER A 367 26.61 -4.54 -17.51
N LYS A 368 26.04 -4.94 -16.37
CA LYS A 368 25.03 -6.02 -16.28
C LYS A 368 23.60 -5.58 -16.63
N GLY A 369 23.36 -4.29 -16.83
CA GLY A 369 22.06 -3.71 -17.16
C GLY A 369 21.08 -3.59 -15.98
N TYR A 370 21.58 -3.58 -14.75
CA TYR A 370 20.75 -3.48 -13.53
C TYR A 370 20.29 -2.05 -13.25
N LEU A 371 20.98 -1.06 -13.83
CA LEU A 371 20.65 0.35 -13.69
C LEU A 371 19.97 0.86 -14.97
N ARG A 372 19.04 1.81 -14.82
CA ARG A 372 18.48 2.53 -15.97
C ARG A 372 19.55 3.41 -16.61
N SER A 373 19.42 3.62 -17.92
CA SER A 373 20.35 4.39 -18.75
C SER A 373 20.44 5.89 -18.40
N ALA A 374 19.46 6.43 -17.67
CA ALA A 374 19.48 7.82 -17.23
C ALA A 374 20.40 7.99 -16.01
N GLU A 375 21.68 8.29 -16.26
CA GLU A 375 22.70 8.57 -15.25
C GLU A 375 22.56 9.98 -14.66
N GLY A 376 22.82 10.10 -13.36
CA GLY A 376 22.80 11.34 -12.58
C GLY A 376 23.23 11.06 -11.13
N GLU A 377 22.89 11.94 -10.19
CA GLU A 377 23.19 11.78 -8.75
C GLU A 377 22.36 10.68 -8.05
N ARG A 378 21.66 9.82 -8.79
CA ARG A 378 20.78 8.78 -8.24
C ARG A 378 20.95 7.43 -8.92
N LEU A 379 20.96 6.37 -8.13
CA LEU A 379 20.97 4.98 -8.56
C LEU A 379 19.53 4.49 -8.74
N ARG A 380 19.12 4.29 -9.99
CA ARG A 380 17.77 3.83 -10.34
C ARG A 380 17.86 2.47 -10.99
N LEU A 381 17.18 1.48 -10.42
CA LEU A 381 17.17 0.13 -10.94
C LEU A 381 16.32 0.03 -12.22
N SER A 382 16.82 -0.73 -13.19
CA SER A 382 16.01 -1.25 -14.30
C SER A 382 15.10 -2.37 -13.79
N SER A 383 14.20 -2.88 -14.62
CA SER A 383 13.41 -4.08 -14.26
C SER A 383 14.30 -5.27 -13.92
N LYS A 384 15.40 -5.46 -14.68
CA LYS A 384 16.40 -6.48 -14.36
C LYS A 384 17.10 -6.22 -13.02
N GLY A 385 17.32 -4.96 -12.68
CA GLY A 385 17.84 -4.58 -11.37
C GLY A 385 16.87 -4.89 -10.23
N PHE A 386 15.57 -4.66 -10.40
CA PHE A 386 14.56 -5.01 -9.39
C PHE A 386 14.51 -6.52 -9.09
N LEU A 387 14.66 -7.37 -10.11
CA LEU A 387 14.77 -8.83 -9.91
C LEU A 387 15.95 -9.23 -9.02
N LEU A 388 17.03 -8.46 -9.06
CA LEU A 388 18.27 -8.75 -8.34
C LEU A 388 18.51 -7.78 -7.19
N LEU A 389 17.44 -7.15 -6.69
CA LEU A 389 17.53 -6.16 -5.64
C LEU A 389 18.20 -6.72 -4.38
N ASP A 390 17.87 -7.95 -3.97
CA ASP A 390 18.44 -8.54 -2.76
C ASP A 390 19.96 -8.77 -2.93
N SER A 391 20.40 -9.24 -4.11
CA SER A 391 21.85 -9.34 -4.41
C SER A 391 22.55 -7.97 -4.45
N ILE A 392 21.87 -6.93 -4.97
CA ILE A 392 22.37 -5.55 -4.97
C ILE A 392 22.52 -5.03 -3.53
N MET A 393 21.60 -5.40 -2.64
CA MET A 393 21.71 -5.05 -1.23
C MET A 393 22.85 -5.79 -0.53
N ASP A 394 23.02 -7.08 -0.81
CA ASP A 394 24.13 -7.88 -0.28
C ASP A 394 25.49 -7.32 -0.72
N ASP A 395 25.61 -6.87 -1.95
CA ASP A 395 26.80 -6.18 -2.45
C ASP A 395 27.12 -4.92 -1.63
N LEU A 396 26.11 -4.10 -1.30
CA LEU A 396 26.29 -2.89 -0.48
C LEU A 396 26.77 -3.21 0.95
N PHE A 397 26.23 -4.27 1.57
CA PHE A 397 26.65 -4.72 2.89
C PHE A 397 28.06 -5.32 2.86
N ARG A 398 28.35 -6.19 1.89
CA ARG A 398 29.64 -6.89 1.77
C ARG A 398 30.79 -5.90 1.61
N GLU A 399 30.59 -4.85 0.81
CA GLU A 399 31.60 -3.81 0.56
C GLU A 399 31.64 -2.73 1.65
N LYS A 400 30.84 -2.86 2.72
CA LYS A 400 30.75 -1.90 3.84
C LYS A 400 30.40 -0.48 3.37
N ILE A 401 29.47 -0.38 2.43
CA ILE A 401 28.94 0.91 1.97
C ILE A 401 27.82 1.37 2.89
N ILE A 402 26.98 0.41 3.34
CA ILE A 402 25.90 0.63 4.28
C ILE A 402 26.01 -0.27 5.49
#